data_AF-A0A3C2E7E1-F1
#
_entry.id   AF-A0A3C2E7E1-F1
#
_cell.length_a   1.000
_cell.length_b   1.000
_cell.length_c   1.000
_cell.angle_alpha   90.00
_cell.angle_beta   90.00
_cell.angle_gamma   90.00
#
_symmetry.space_group_name_H-M   'P 1'
#
loop_
_entity.id
_entity.type
_entity.pdbx_description
1 polymer ?
#
loop_
_entity_poly.entity_id
_entity_poly.type
_entity_poly.pdbx_seq_one_letter_code
_entity_poly.pdbx_strand_id
1 'polypeptide(L)' 'MLIRRLTQLYAGLTAFGLAMALNIRSGLGLNPWDVFHQGMAQWTGLSFGTVVIAVGVAVFLAWIPLRQKPGLGTVSNII' A
#
# COMPACT_ATOMS: atom_id res chain seq x y z
N MET A 1 -21.43 -1.33 -15.61
CA MET A 1 -21.20 -0.89 -14.21
C MET A 1 -19.83 -1.29 -13.66
N LEU A 2 -19.33 -2.50 -13.93
CA LEU A 2 -18.04 -2.98 -13.43
C LEU A 2 -16.83 -2.17 -13.94
N ILE A 3 -16.80 -1.84 -15.24
CA ILE A 3 -15.71 -1.05 -15.85
C ILE A 3 -15.55 0.30 -15.14
N ARG A 4 -16.66 1.03 -14.92
CA ARG A 4 -16.64 2.30 -14.17
C ARG A 4 -16.03 2.17 -12.77
N ARG A 5 -16.40 1.10 -12.04
CA ARG A 5 -15.87 0.84 -10.70
C ARG A 5 -14.37 0.54 -10.73
N LEU A 6 -13.91 -0.25 -11.70
CA LEU A 6 -12.48 -0.54 -11.86
C LEU A 6 -11.69 0.71 -12.26
N THR A 7 -12.19 1.52 -13.18
CA THR A 7 -11.54 2.78 -13.56
C THR A 7 -11.44 3.74 -12.37
N GLN A 8 -12.51 3.87 -11.57
CA GLN A 8 -12.48 4.68 -10.35
C GLN A 8 -11.51 4.13 -9.30
N LEU A 9 -11.46 2.81 -9.14
CA LEU A 9 -10.52 2.14 -8.23
C LEU A 9 -9.08 2.42 -8.63
N TYR A 10 -8.70 2.13 -9.87
CA TYR A 10 -7.31 2.32 -10.33
C TYR A 10 -6.93 3.80 -10.37
N ALA A 11 -7.82 4.69 -10.81
CA ALA A 11 -7.56 6.13 -10.75
C ALA A 11 -7.36 6.62 -9.31
N GLY A 12 -8.20 6.14 -8.38
CA GLY A 12 -8.08 6.45 -6.95
C GLY A 12 -6.79 5.91 -6.33
N LEU A 13 -6.41 4.67 -6.66
CA LEU A 13 -5.15 4.06 -6.19
C LEU A 13 -3.93 4.82 -6.71
N THR A 14 -3.91 5.21 -7.99
CA THR A 14 -2.82 6.01 -8.55
C THR A 14 -2.73 7.38 -7.89
N ALA A 15 -3.86 8.06 -7.69
CA ALA A 15 -3.91 9.35 -7.00
C ALA A 15 -3.44 9.24 -5.54
N PHE A 16 -3.82 8.16 -4.86
CA PHE A 16 -3.40 7.86 -3.49
C PHE A 16 -1.88 7.59 -3.41
N GLY A 17 -1.34 6.76 -4.30
CA GLY A 17 0.11 6.50 -4.38
C GLY A 17 0.90 7.78 -4.69
N LEU A 18 0.39 8.63 -5.57
CA LEU A 18 0.99 9.94 -5.85
C LEU A 18 0.98 10.85 -4.59
N ALA A 19 -0.14 10.92 -3.89
CA ALA A 19 -0.25 11.69 -2.66
C ALA A 19 0.73 11.19 -1.59
N MET A 20 0.87 9.87 -1.45
CA MET A 20 1.84 9.25 -0.54
C MET A 20 3.28 9.60 -0.92
N ALA A 21 3.65 9.52 -2.20
CA ALA A 21 4.98 9.90 -2.68
C ALA A 21 5.29 11.39 -2.43
N LEU A 22 4.31 12.26 -2.63
CA LEU A 22 4.43 13.68 -2.32
C LEU A 22 4.58 13.93 -0.81
N ASN A 23 3.87 13.18 0.02
CA ASN A 23 3.96 13.26 1.48
C ASN A 23 5.35 12.83 1.99
N ILE A 24 5.89 11.73 1.43
CA ILE A 24 7.25 11.28 1.71
C ILE A 24 8.29 12.33 1.28
N ARG A 25 8.11 12.96 0.13
CA ARG A 25 9.02 14.02 -0.34
C ARG A 25 8.90 15.33 0.43
N SER A 26 7.73 15.66 0.98
CA SER A 26 7.50 16.95 1.64
C SER A 26 8.23 17.05 2.99
N GLY A 27 8.61 15.92 3.60
CA GLY A 27 9.33 15.90 4.87
C GLY A 27 8.53 16.43 6.06
N LEU A 28 7.19 16.54 5.92
CA LEU A 28 6.29 17.08 6.95
C LEU A 28 6.05 16.12 8.14
N GLY A 29 6.73 14.97 8.14
CA GLY A 29 6.44 13.86 9.03
C GLY A 29 5.48 12.87 8.38
N LEU A 30 5.71 11.58 8.65
CA LEU A 30 4.93 10.48 8.09
C LEU A 30 3.99 9.90 9.15
N ASN A 31 2.90 9.28 8.69
CA ASN A 31 2.06 8.49 9.58
C ASN A 31 2.87 7.28 10.13
N PRO A 32 2.47 6.66 11.25
CA PRO A 32 3.22 5.56 11.86
C PRO A 32 3.48 4.37 10.91
N TRP A 33 2.56 4.13 9.97
CA TRP A 33 2.65 3.04 9.00
C TRP A 33 3.75 3.30 7.96
N ASP A 34 3.79 4.51 7.41
CA ASP A 34 4.79 4.95 6.46
C ASP A 34 6.16 5.15 7.14
N VAL A 35 6.20 5.54 8.41
CA VAL A 35 7.45 5.53 9.21
C VAL A 35 8.00 4.10 9.36
N PHE A 36 7.15 3.11 9.63
CA PHE A 36 7.56 1.71 9.71
C PHE A 36 8.14 1.21 8.38
N HIS A 37 7.47 1.50 7.26
CA HIS A 37 7.98 1.17 5.94
C HIS A 37 9.26 1.91 5.58
N GLN A 38 9.36 3.20 5.93
CA GLN A 38 10.56 3.99 5.69
C GLN A 38 11.74 3.46 6.51
N GLY A 39 11.52 3.11 7.77
CA GLY A 39 12.53 2.52 8.64
C GLY A 39 13.01 1.17 8.11
N MET A 40 12.10 0.30 7.67
CA MET A 40 12.47 -0.97 7.03
C MET A 40 13.17 -0.77 5.68
N ALA A 41 12.76 0.20 4.86
CA ALA A 41 13.43 0.52 3.61
C ALA A 41 14.87 0.98 3.85
N GLN A 42 15.09 1.82 4.87
CA GLN A 42 16.43 2.25 5.27
C GLN A 42 17.28 1.10 5.81
N TRP A 43 16.68 0.19 6.59
CA TRP A 43 17.40 -0.94 7.18
C TRP A 43 17.72 -2.05 6.16
N THR A 44 16.80 -2.35 5.25
CA THR A 44 16.97 -3.41 4.23
C THR A 44 17.67 -2.94 2.96
N GLY A 45 17.74 -1.63 2.72
CA GLY A 45 18.20 -1.04 1.46
C GLY A 45 17.23 -1.23 0.29
N LEU A 46 16.03 -1.77 0.54
CA LEU A 46 15.00 -1.95 -0.48
C LEU A 46 14.26 -0.63 -0.75
N SER A 47 13.63 -0.53 -1.91
CA SER A 47 12.77 0.62 -2.21
C SER A 47 11.56 0.66 -1.27
N PHE A 48 11.09 1.86 -0.94
CA PHE A 48 9.90 2.05 -0.10
C PHE A 48 8.70 1.25 -0.61
N GLY A 49 8.43 1.29 -1.92
CA GLY A 49 7.34 0.55 -2.54
C GLY A 49 7.47 -0.97 -2.39
N THR A 50 8.69 -1.50 -2.53
CA THR A 50 8.94 -2.94 -2.32
C THR A 50 8.62 -3.36 -0.89
N VAL A 51 9.00 -2.54 0.08
CA VAL A 51 8.73 -2.80 1.50
C VAL A 51 7.22 -2.74 1.78
N VAL A 52 6.51 -1.75 1.24
CA VAL A 52 5.05 -1.64 1.36
C VAL A 52 4.35 -2.89 0.81
N ILE A 53 4.74 -3.35 -0.38
CA ILE A 53 4.18 -4.57 -1.00
C ILE A 53 4.48 -5.79 -0.12
N ALA A 54 5.73 -5.95 0.34
CA ALA A 54 6.14 -7.09 1.16
C ALA A 54 5.37 -7.16 2.49
N VAL A 55 5.20 -6.02 3.17
CA VAL A 55 4.41 -5.92 4.39
C VAL A 55 2.94 -6.21 4.11
N GLY A 56 2.38 -5.65 3.04
CA GLY A 56 0.99 -5.91 2.65
C GLY A 56 0.73 -7.39 2.40
N VAL A 57 1.65 -8.08 1.72
CA VAL A 57 1.60 -9.55 1.54
C VAL A 57 1.68 -10.27 2.89
N ALA A 58 2.59 -9.89 3.78
CA ALA A 58 2.70 -10.50 5.10
C ALA A 58 1.43 -10.33 5.94
N VAL A 59 0.82 -9.13 5.91
CA VAL A 59 -0.47 -8.85 6.56
C VAL A 59 -1.57 -9.71 5.96
N PHE A 60 -1.60 -9.87 4.63
CA PHE A 60 -2.55 -10.75 3.96
C PHE A 60 -2.43 -12.21 4.39
N LEU A 61 -1.20 -12.71 4.49
CA LEU A 61 -0.93 -14.07 4.97
C LEU A 61 -1.38 -14.24 6.42
N ALA A 62 -1.12 -13.24 7.28
CA ALA A 62 -1.62 -13.22 8.65
C ALA A 62 -3.16 -13.16 8.72
N TRP A 63 -3.82 -12.71 7.64
CA TRP A 63 -5.27 -12.61 7.54
C TRP A 63 -5.97 -13.91 7.09
N ILE A 64 -5.24 -14.85 6.46
CA ILE A 64 -5.73 -16.18 6.07
C ILE A 64 -6.56 -16.89 7.17
N PRO A 65 -6.11 -16.94 8.46
CA PRO A 65 -6.88 -17.58 9.52
C PRO A 65 -8.23 -16.91 9.83
N LEU A 66 -8.44 -15.63 9.49
CA LEU A 66 -9.69 -14.92 9.76
C LEU A 66 -10.83 -15.26 8.79
N ARG A 67 -10.57 -16.07 7.74
CA ARG A 67 -11.58 -16.55 6.77
C ARG A 67 -12.39 -15.46 6.07
N GLN A 68 -11.95 -14.19 6.10
CA GLN A 68 -12.55 -13.13 5.30
C GLN A 68 -12.08 -13.26 3.85
N LYS A 69 -12.99 -13.12 2.89
CA LYS A 69 -12.67 -13.23 1.46
C LYS A 69 -12.11 -11.89 0.97
N PRO A 70 -10.80 -11.79 0.68
CA PRO A 70 -10.25 -10.57 0.11
C PRO A 70 -10.87 -10.31 -1.26
N GLY A 71 -11.29 -9.07 -1.49
CA GLY A 71 -11.80 -8.63 -2.79
C GLY A 71 -10.68 -8.18 -3.72
N LEU A 72 -11.00 -8.00 -5.00
CA LEU A 72 -10.05 -7.46 -6.00
C LEU A 72 -9.46 -6.11 -5.56
N GLY A 73 -10.28 -5.24 -4.97
CA GLY A 73 -9.81 -3.95 -4.46
C GLY A 73 -8.82 -4.06 -3.30
N THR A 74 -8.90 -5.12 -2.49
CA THR A 74 -7.99 -5.36 -1.37
C THR A 74 -6.61 -5.80 -1.88
N VAL A 75 -6.59 -6.67 -2.89
CA VAL A 75 -5.33 -7.10 -3.53
C VAL A 75 -4.70 -5.93 -4.30
N SER A 76 -5.49 -5.20 -5.08
CA SER A 76 -5.01 -4.03 -5.83
C SER A 76 -4.52 -2.89 -4.95
N ASN A 77 -4.91 -2.82 -3.67
CA ASN A 77 -4.42 -1.79 -2.77
C ASN A 77 -2.99 -2.05 -2.26
N ILE A 78 -2.54 -3.31 -2.27
CA ILE A 78 -1.21 -3.70 -1.82
C ILE A 78 -0.15 -3.48 -2.91
N ILE A 79 -0.56 -3.49 -4.19
CA ILE A 79 0.29 -3.33 -5.38
C ILE A 79 0.31 -1.86 -5.80
#